data_AF-A0A2D6QBJ5-F1
#
_entry.id   AF-A0A2D6QBJ5-F1
#
_cell.length_a   1.000
_cell.length_b   1.000
_cell.length_c   1.000
_cell.angle_alpha   90.00
_cell.angle_beta   90.00
_cell.angle_gamma   90.00
#
_symmetry.space_group_name_H-M   'P 1'
#
loop_
_entity.id
_entity.type
_entity.pdbx_description
1 polymer ?
#
loop_
_entity_poly.entity_id
_entity_poly.type
_entity_poly.pdbx_seq_one_letter_code
_entity_poly.pdbx_strand_id
1 'polypeptide(L)'
;MLKLLKPLLTVTLALMPLAGAQDQPDYLIAESEQLHVLCWFYSERSGQTLPDALLLSGEEVMAQGALLFGGSKDADAAPFQLFIYSTRKGASGYIAGAEGVSPGSASGTVDLAHWASRSVHVRMRPFPADRSLVELRVPTDCLRRASAGIAHLTRQDLTGGQDTAPRWFAEGAAQYLATRALAARGTDGLGDESIWLGTQVFVVRRLIADGRLPVLEDVLADSLGELEESAVESLHAVLFEFLMENLATRGEAWGQLRARLTRGPRGPELLPVLEEWLGDGGIGGLEAHFHRWLQERRPVWDDVQPALQRHPEGWAQAPLQGNAIAWRSESVPEPPYRIRGEFRAFLDPRTSTAQANILFGRLGKDFLQASIHSDGGISVWDHSHEKNSFEMVQSKAWSTPFQLRDWQSFEVRVLGEDAYVSVANEQLPPFSIIGRDMGGGWAVGTFKGSVTLWRDLKIEPIRD
;
A
#
# COMPACT_ATOMS: atom_id res chain seq x y z
N MET A 1 22.42 -31.86 -11.09
CA MET A 1 21.66 -31.38 -12.28
C MET A 1 21.79 -29.86 -12.35
N LEU A 2 23.02 -29.35 -12.55
CA LEU A 2 23.44 -27.97 -12.27
C LEU A 2 24.14 -27.33 -13.49
N LYS A 3 23.80 -27.77 -14.70
CA LYS A 3 24.57 -27.45 -15.92
C LYS A 3 23.78 -26.90 -17.12
N LEU A 4 22.50 -26.56 -16.97
CA LEU A 4 21.69 -26.06 -18.11
C LEU A 4 21.15 -24.62 -17.96
N LEU A 5 21.32 -23.96 -16.81
CA LEU A 5 20.76 -22.61 -16.56
C LEU A 5 21.69 -21.43 -16.93
N LYS A 6 22.93 -21.69 -17.38
CA LYS A 6 23.87 -20.61 -17.73
C LYS A 6 23.41 -19.70 -18.89
N PRO A 7 22.74 -20.14 -19.97
CA PRO A 7 22.53 -19.24 -21.12
C PRO A 7 21.50 -18.14 -20.86
N LEU A 8 20.44 -18.41 -20.08
CA LEU A 8 19.36 -17.44 -19.79
C LEU A 8 19.80 -16.36 -18.78
N LEU A 9 20.57 -16.73 -17.75
CA LEU A 9 21.21 -15.75 -16.86
C LEU A 9 22.23 -14.88 -17.63
N THR A 10 22.90 -15.44 -18.65
CA THR A 10 23.93 -14.72 -19.42
C THR A 10 23.33 -13.63 -20.30
N VAL A 11 22.09 -13.77 -20.80
CA VAL A 11 21.45 -12.74 -21.64
C VAL A 11 20.96 -11.56 -20.79
N THR A 12 20.45 -11.81 -19.58
CA THR A 12 20.01 -10.75 -18.66
C THR A 12 21.19 -10.04 -17.98
N LEU A 13 22.29 -10.75 -17.70
CA LEU A 13 23.54 -10.15 -17.20
C LEU A 13 24.33 -9.38 -18.27
N ALA A 14 24.13 -9.68 -19.56
CA ALA A 14 24.82 -9.01 -20.67
C ALA A 14 24.29 -7.61 -21.02
N LEU A 15 23.11 -7.22 -20.48
CA LEU A 15 22.45 -5.95 -20.81
C LEU A 15 22.71 -4.81 -19.81
N MET A 16 23.59 -4.98 -18.83
CA MET A 16 23.80 -3.96 -17.79
C MET A 16 25.23 -3.44 -17.74
N PRO A 17 25.42 -2.10 -17.64
CA PRO A 17 26.73 -1.49 -17.81
C PRO A 17 27.68 -1.96 -16.70
N LEU A 18 28.67 -2.74 -17.12
CA LEU A 18 29.95 -2.92 -16.46
C LEU A 18 30.67 -1.56 -16.42
N ALA A 19 30.36 -0.74 -15.42
CA ALA A 19 31.19 0.41 -15.06
C ALA A 19 31.76 0.16 -13.67
N GLY A 20 33.09 -0.04 -13.62
CA GLY A 20 33.82 -0.44 -12.43
C GLY A 20 33.54 0.42 -11.20
N ALA A 21 33.13 -0.22 -10.11
CA ALA A 21 33.10 0.35 -8.77
C ALA A 21 33.12 -0.81 -7.77
N GLN A 22 33.83 -0.63 -6.65
CA GLN A 22 33.97 -1.58 -5.53
C GLN A 22 32.66 -1.95 -4.79
N ASP A 23 31.49 -1.55 -5.32
CA ASP A 23 30.16 -1.78 -4.76
C ASP A 23 29.18 -2.26 -5.86
N GLN A 24 29.38 -3.44 -6.44
CA GLN A 24 28.35 -4.05 -7.28
C GLN A 24 27.20 -4.55 -6.40
N PRO A 25 25.93 -4.33 -6.78
CA PRO A 25 24.81 -4.95 -6.07
C PRO A 25 24.91 -6.47 -6.20
N ASP A 26 24.74 -7.17 -5.08
CA ASP A 26 24.48 -8.60 -5.08
C ASP A 26 23.08 -8.86 -5.65
N TYR A 27 22.91 -10.02 -6.28
CA TYR A 27 21.60 -10.47 -6.75
C TYR A 27 21.15 -11.64 -5.88
N LEU A 28 19.90 -11.55 -5.42
CA LEU A 28 19.21 -12.64 -4.75
C LEU A 28 18.17 -13.21 -5.69
N ILE A 29 18.09 -14.53 -5.75
CA ILE A 29 17.26 -15.25 -6.70
C ILE A 29 16.36 -16.23 -5.94
N ALA A 30 15.09 -16.26 -6.29
CA ALA A 30 14.17 -17.35 -6.00
C ALA A 30 13.50 -17.79 -7.31
N GLU A 31 13.34 -19.09 -7.53
CA GLU A 31 12.82 -19.63 -8.79
C GLU A 31 11.83 -20.75 -8.52
N SER A 32 10.81 -20.83 -9.36
CA SER A 32 9.94 -21.98 -9.55
C SER A 32 9.77 -22.27 -11.04
N GLU A 33 9.00 -23.31 -11.37
CA GLU A 33 8.65 -23.62 -12.75
C GLU A 33 7.85 -22.51 -13.45
N GLN A 34 7.26 -21.58 -12.69
CA GLN A 34 6.34 -20.58 -13.23
C GLN A 34 6.83 -19.15 -13.13
N LEU A 35 7.72 -18.87 -12.18
CA LEU A 35 8.16 -17.51 -11.86
C LEU A 35 9.62 -17.52 -11.39
N HIS A 36 10.42 -16.63 -11.95
CA HIS A 36 11.75 -16.32 -11.47
C HIS A 36 11.77 -14.92 -10.87
N VAL A 37 12.31 -14.78 -9.67
CA VAL A 37 12.44 -13.50 -8.97
C VAL A 37 13.91 -13.14 -8.87
N LEU A 38 14.27 -11.97 -9.39
CA LEU A 38 15.59 -11.37 -9.29
C LEU A 38 15.51 -10.09 -8.46
N CYS A 39 16.18 -10.08 -7.32
CA CYS A 39 16.24 -8.95 -6.42
C CYS A 39 17.65 -8.34 -6.45
N TRP A 40 17.76 -7.07 -6.82
CA TRP A 40 19.03 -6.34 -6.87
C TRP A 40 19.26 -5.53 -5.60
N PHE A 41 20.16 -6.00 -4.74
CA PHE A 41 20.38 -5.45 -3.39
C PHE A 41 21.85 -5.29 -3.04
N TYR A 42 22.15 -4.42 -2.08
CA TYR A 42 23.53 -4.13 -1.64
C TYR A 42 23.90 -4.86 -0.33
N SER A 43 23.07 -5.80 0.14
CA SER A 43 23.27 -6.50 1.41
C SER A 43 22.54 -7.85 1.45
N GLU A 44 23.29 -8.95 1.60
CA GLU A 44 22.74 -10.31 1.76
C GLU A 44 21.80 -10.44 2.97
N ARG A 45 22.11 -9.78 4.10
CA ARG A 45 21.35 -9.94 5.36
C ARG A 45 19.93 -9.37 5.30
N SER A 46 19.70 -8.40 4.42
CA SER A 46 18.44 -7.65 4.37
C SER A 46 17.44 -8.24 3.36
N GLY A 47 17.86 -9.25 2.59
CA GLY A 47 17.12 -9.70 1.42
C GLY A 47 16.83 -11.20 1.34
N GLN A 48 17.31 -12.06 2.24
CA GLN A 48 17.12 -13.52 2.07
C GLN A 48 15.65 -13.95 1.99
N THR A 49 14.74 -13.27 2.71
CA THR A 49 13.31 -13.61 2.72
C THR A 49 12.50 -12.88 1.66
N LEU A 50 13.08 -11.89 0.99
CA LEU A 50 12.37 -11.04 0.03
C LEU A 50 12.05 -11.79 -1.27
N PRO A 51 13.01 -12.42 -1.98
CA PRO A 51 12.73 -13.22 -3.17
C PRO A 51 11.67 -14.30 -2.91
N ASP A 52 11.75 -15.00 -1.78
CA ASP A 52 10.79 -16.04 -1.42
C ASP A 52 9.38 -15.47 -1.19
N ALA A 53 9.26 -14.34 -0.48
CA ALA A 53 7.97 -13.69 -0.26
C ALA A 53 7.34 -13.22 -1.58
N LEU A 54 8.15 -12.70 -2.51
CA LEU A 54 7.71 -12.29 -3.84
C LEU A 54 7.32 -13.47 -4.72
N LEU A 55 8.12 -14.55 -4.68
CA LEU A 55 7.84 -15.78 -5.42
C LEU A 55 6.49 -16.35 -4.99
N LEU A 56 6.29 -16.54 -3.68
CA LEU A 56 5.04 -17.06 -3.12
C LEU A 56 3.84 -16.16 -3.43
N SER A 57 4.00 -14.83 -3.32
CA SER A 57 2.91 -13.89 -3.62
C SER A 57 2.59 -13.87 -5.11
N GLY A 58 3.59 -14.01 -5.99
CA GLY A 58 3.40 -14.10 -7.43
C GLY A 58 2.70 -15.39 -7.84
N GLU A 59 3.10 -16.54 -7.28
CA GLU A 59 2.43 -17.82 -7.54
C GLU A 59 0.98 -17.84 -7.06
N GLU A 60 0.70 -17.25 -5.89
CA GLU A 60 -0.66 -17.09 -5.39
C GLU A 60 -1.52 -16.23 -6.35
N VAL A 61 -0.97 -15.14 -6.87
CA VAL A 61 -1.63 -14.32 -7.91
C VAL A 61 -1.88 -15.13 -9.17
N MET A 62 -0.91 -15.90 -9.65
CA MET A 62 -1.07 -16.71 -10.86
C MET A 62 -2.17 -17.76 -10.68
N ALA A 63 -2.21 -18.43 -9.52
CA ALA A 63 -3.23 -19.43 -9.20
C ALA A 63 -4.63 -18.81 -9.11
N GLN A 64 -4.79 -17.70 -8.38
CA GLN A 64 -6.07 -17.00 -8.28
C GLN A 64 -6.48 -16.34 -9.61
N GLY A 65 -5.51 -15.82 -10.37
CA GLY A 65 -5.72 -15.20 -11.67
C GLY A 65 -6.23 -16.20 -12.70
N ALA A 66 -5.72 -17.43 -12.72
CA ALA A 66 -6.23 -18.50 -13.58
C ALA A 66 -7.73 -18.79 -13.30
N LEU A 67 -8.13 -18.80 -12.03
CA LEU A 67 -9.54 -18.95 -11.63
C LEU A 67 -10.39 -17.72 -11.97
N LEU A 68 -9.81 -16.52 -11.87
CA LEU A 68 -10.50 -15.27 -12.09
C LEU A 68 -10.78 -15.03 -13.58
N PHE A 69 -9.76 -15.11 -14.41
CA PHE A 69 -9.83 -14.75 -15.82
C PHE A 69 -10.36 -15.88 -16.70
N GLY A 70 -10.22 -17.14 -16.25
CA GLY A 70 -10.59 -18.31 -17.00
C GLY A 70 -9.60 -18.61 -18.13
N GLY A 71 -9.25 -19.88 -18.30
CA GLY A 71 -8.32 -20.34 -19.33
C GLY A 71 -7.36 -21.39 -18.80
N SER A 72 -6.68 -22.06 -19.71
CA SER A 72 -5.57 -22.96 -19.39
C SER A 72 -4.27 -22.24 -19.67
N LYS A 73 -3.35 -22.24 -18.71
CA LYS A 73 -1.97 -21.81 -18.92
C LYS A 73 -1.35 -22.68 -20.02
N ASP A 74 -0.56 -22.06 -20.89
CA ASP A 74 0.29 -22.82 -21.80
C ASP A 74 1.38 -23.53 -20.99
N ALA A 75 1.38 -24.87 -21.03
CA ALA A 75 2.31 -25.69 -20.27
C ALA A 75 3.76 -25.54 -20.74
N ASP A 76 3.96 -25.10 -21.99
CA ASP A 76 5.29 -24.90 -22.59
C ASP A 76 5.78 -23.45 -22.48
N ALA A 77 4.98 -22.55 -21.90
CA ALA A 77 5.35 -21.14 -21.78
C ALA A 77 6.50 -20.94 -20.79
N ALA A 78 7.44 -20.06 -21.16
CA ALA A 78 8.55 -19.70 -20.31
C ALA A 78 8.06 -19.07 -18.98
N PRO A 79 8.79 -19.28 -17.86
CA PRO A 79 8.48 -18.65 -16.58
C PRO A 79 8.45 -17.12 -16.69
N PHE A 80 7.54 -16.47 -15.97
CA PHE A 80 7.58 -15.03 -15.81
C PHE A 80 8.84 -14.59 -15.05
N GLN A 81 9.30 -13.38 -15.31
CA GLN A 81 10.46 -12.80 -14.65
C GLN A 81 10.03 -11.61 -13.81
N LEU A 82 10.40 -11.56 -12.52
CA LEU A 82 10.12 -10.43 -11.64
C LEU A 82 11.44 -9.81 -11.19
N PHE A 83 11.65 -8.55 -11.54
CA PHE A 83 12.86 -7.80 -11.21
C PHE A 83 12.54 -6.73 -10.16
N ILE A 84 13.19 -6.82 -9.00
CA ILE A 84 13.09 -5.83 -7.93
C ILE A 84 14.38 -5.02 -7.85
N TYR A 85 14.24 -3.70 -7.95
CA TYR A 85 15.36 -2.78 -7.96
C TYR A 85 15.44 -2.01 -6.64
N SER A 86 16.53 -2.20 -5.89
CA SER A 86 16.88 -1.32 -4.77
C SER A 86 17.03 0.13 -5.25
N THR A 87 16.48 1.07 -4.49
CA THR A 87 16.65 2.50 -4.76
C THR A 87 17.70 3.19 -3.88
N ARG A 88 18.53 2.41 -3.17
CA ARG A 88 19.57 2.92 -2.25
C ARG A 88 20.49 3.96 -2.90
N LYS A 89 20.89 3.69 -4.15
CA LYS A 89 21.77 4.56 -4.96
C LYS A 89 21.02 5.28 -6.09
N GLY A 90 19.70 5.44 -5.96
CA GLY A 90 18.85 6.06 -6.97
C GLY A 90 18.05 5.05 -7.81
N ALA A 91 17.41 5.52 -8.88
CA ALA A 91 16.50 4.71 -9.70
C ALA A 91 17.14 4.13 -10.97
N SER A 92 18.45 4.29 -11.16
CA SER A 92 19.15 3.97 -12.41
C SER A 92 19.00 2.51 -12.84
N GLY A 93 19.04 1.57 -11.88
CA GLY A 93 18.85 0.15 -12.18
C GLY A 93 17.46 -0.16 -12.73
N TYR A 94 16.42 0.39 -12.10
CA TYR A 94 15.05 0.27 -12.59
C TYR A 94 14.89 0.91 -13.97
N ILE A 95 15.39 2.14 -14.15
CA ILE A 95 15.30 2.87 -15.42
C ILE A 95 15.98 2.06 -16.54
N ALA A 96 17.20 1.58 -16.32
CA ALA A 96 17.91 0.77 -17.32
C ALA A 96 17.16 -0.53 -17.65
N GLY A 97 16.59 -1.21 -16.65
CA GLY A 97 15.81 -2.43 -16.85
C GLY A 97 14.51 -2.19 -17.63
N ALA A 98 13.75 -1.16 -17.24
CA ALA A 98 12.49 -0.79 -17.89
C ALA A 98 12.70 -0.29 -19.33
N GLU A 99 13.66 0.62 -19.55
CA GLU A 99 14.02 1.11 -20.89
C GLU A 99 14.53 -0.02 -21.81
N GLY A 100 15.16 -1.05 -21.24
CA GLY A 100 15.63 -2.21 -21.99
C GLY A 100 14.51 -3.07 -22.58
N VAL A 101 13.31 -3.04 -22.00
CA VAL A 101 12.15 -3.80 -22.48
C VAL A 101 11.09 -2.93 -23.14
N SER A 102 10.98 -1.66 -22.74
CA SER A 102 10.01 -0.70 -23.27
C SER A 102 10.61 0.72 -23.27
N PRO A 103 11.26 1.14 -24.37
CA PRO A 103 11.88 2.46 -24.45
C PRO A 103 10.87 3.60 -24.21
N GLY A 104 11.23 4.54 -23.34
CA GLY A 104 10.41 5.68 -22.92
C GLY A 104 9.42 5.41 -21.79
N SER A 105 9.26 4.15 -21.34
CA SER A 105 8.27 3.78 -20.33
C SER A 105 8.74 3.99 -18.89
N ALA A 106 10.04 4.25 -18.66
CA ALA A 106 10.59 4.35 -17.32
C ALA A 106 10.37 5.72 -16.67
N SER A 107 9.98 6.73 -17.45
CA SER A 107 9.75 8.08 -16.96
C SER A 107 8.47 8.16 -16.11
N GLY A 108 8.62 8.50 -14.83
CA GLY A 108 7.49 8.76 -13.92
C GLY A 108 6.84 7.52 -13.30
N THR A 109 7.12 6.32 -13.79
CA THR A 109 6.58 5.06 -13.27
C THR A 109 7.48 4.45 -12.19
N VAL A 110 6.90 3.58 -11.37
CA VAL A 110 7.62 2.84 -10.32
C VAL A 110 7.50 1.33 -10.47
N ASP A 111 6.69 0.89 -11.43
CA ASP A 111 6.55 -0.49 -11.85
C ASP A 111 6.18 -0.57 -13.34
N LEU A 112 6.48 -1.71 -13.96
CA LEU A 112 6.21 -1.99 -15.37
C LEU A 112 5.98 -3.48 -15.55
N ALA A 113 4.82 -3.88 -16.08
CA ALA A 113 4.59 -5.23 -16.57
C ALA A 113 4.67 -5.22 -18.10
N HIS A 114 5.52 -6.10 -18.66
CA HIS A 114 5.75 -6.18 -20.09
C HIS A 114 5.54 -7.61 -20.60
N TRP A 115 4.44 -7.79 -21.33
CA TRP A 115 4.02 -9.09 -21.86
C TRP A 115 5.08 -9.76 -22.75
N ALA A 116 5.64 -9.02 -23.72
CA ALA A 116 6.49 -9.62 -24.75
C ALA A 116 7.80 -10.18 -24.18
N SER A 117 8.36 -9.53 -23.15
CA SER A 117 9.51 -10.06 -22.39
C SER A 117 9.10 -10.94 -21.21
N ARG A 118 7.79 -11.11 -20.96
CA ARG A 118 7.23 -11.87 -19.85
C ARG A 118 7.78 -11.40 -18.50
N SER A 119 7.97 -10.10 -18.33
CA SER A 119 8.66 -9.55 -17.17
C SER A 119 7.91 -8.44 -16.45
N VAL A 120 8.08 -8.38 -15.13
CA VAL A 120 7.64 -7.30 -14.26
C VAL A 120 8.88 -6.65 -13.66
N HIS A 121 8.95 -5.33 -13.70
CA HIS A 121 10.04 -4.53 -13.16
C HIS A 121 9.46 -3.63 -12.08
N VAL A 122 9.96 -3.70 -10.85
CA VAL A 122 9.45 -2.89 -9.72
C VAL A 122 10.59 -2.16 -9.04
N ARG A 123 10.42 -0.85 -8.92
CA ARG A 123 11.28 0.03 -8.13
C ARG A 123 10.86 -0.04 -6.66
N MET A 124 11.71 -0.57 -5.78
CA MET A 124 11.36 -0.66 -4.35
C MET A 124 11.29 0.71 -3.69
N ARG A 125 10.16 0.99 -3.05
CA ARG A 125 9.80 2.29 -2.46
C ARG A 125 8.94 2.08 -1.18
N PRO A 126 9.31 2.69 -0.02
CA PRO A 126 10.60 3.30 0.26
C PRO A 126 11.74 2.28 0.25
N PHE A 127 12.97 2.76 0.14
CA PHE A 127 14.15 1.99 0.52
C PHE A 127 14.56 2.40 1.93
N PRO A 128 14.12 1.68 2.98
CA PRO A 128 14.63 1.87 4.32
C PRO A 128 16.10 1.42 4.36
N ALA A 129 16.86 1.88 5.35
CA ALA A 129 18.21 1.37 5.58
C ALA A 129 18.20 -0.15 5.78
N ASP A 130 19.27 -0.86 5.38
CA ASP A 130 19.41 -2.32 5.45
C ASP A 130 18.89 -2.92 6.77
N ARG A 131 19.29 -2.34 7.92
CA ARG A 131 18.82 -2.80 9.24
C ARG A 131 17.32 -2.61 9.45
N SER A 132 16.77 -1.49 8.99
CA SER A 132 15.33 -1.23 9.04
C SER A 132 14.56 -2.11 8.07
N LEU A 133 15.16 -2.53 6.96
CA LEU A 133 14.57 -3.50 6.03
C LEU A 133 14.46 -4.90 6.66
N VAL A 134 15.44 -5.32 7.46
CA VAL A 134 15.35 -6.58 8.23
C VAL A 134 14.13 -6.56 9.16
N GLU A 135 13.91 -5.43 9.84
CA GLU A 135 12.82 -5.25 10.81
C GLU A 135 11.46 -5.08 10.14
N LEU A 136 11.38 -4.26 9.08
CA LEU A 136 10.17 -4.09 8.28
C LEU A 136 9.79 -5.34 7.51
N ARG A 137 10.78 -6.21 7.24
CA ARG A 137 10.71 -7.24 6.20
C ARG A 137 10.47 -6.57 4.85
N VAL A 138 9.63 -7.17 4.02
CA VAL A 138 9.33 -6.66 2.69
C VAL A 138 8.33 -5.50 2.79
N PRO A 139 8.62 -4.32 2.19
CA PRO A 139 7.64 -3.25 2.05
C PRO A 139 6.41 -3.72 1.27
N THR A 140 5.22 -3.49 1.81
CA THR A 140 3.96 -3.99 1.26
C THR A 140 3.62 -3.36 -0.09
N ASP A 141 3.99 -2.10 -0.33
CA ASP A 141 3.86 -1.46 -1.65
C ASP A 141 4.66 -2.21 -2.73
N CYS A 142 5.88 -2.68 -2.40
CA CYS A 142 6.70 -3.46 -3.31
C CYS A 142 6.05 -4.82 -3.64
N LEU A 143 5.53 -5.53 -2.64
CA LEU A 143 4.80 -6.79 -2.86
C LEU A 143 3.54 -6.55 -3.70
N ARG A 144 2.78 -5.51 -3.39
CA ARG A 144 1.53 -5.18 -4.09
C ARG A 144 1.79 -4.88 -5.56
N ARG A 145 2.78 -4.03 -5.89
CA ARG A 145 3.15 -3.71 -7.28
C ARG A 145 3.65 -4.93 -8.03
N ALA A 146 4.50 -5.74 -7.40
CA ALA A 146 4.96 -6.99 -7.99
C ALA A 146 3.77 -7.92 -8.29
N SER A 147 2.90 -8.15 -7.32
CA SER A 147 1.71 -8.97 -7.46
C SER A 147 0.73 -8.44 -8.52
N ALA A 148 0.47 -7.13 -8.56
CA ALA A 148 -0.39 -6.52 -9.57
C ALA A 148 0.21 -6.64 -10.98
N GLY A 149 1.52 -6.43 -11.13
CA GLY A 149 2.21 -6.66 -12.40
C GLY A 149 2.15 -8.11 -12.86
N ILE A 150 2.29 -9.07 -11.95
CA ILE A 150 2.12 -10.51 -12.26
C ILE A 150 0.68 -10.80 -12.67
N ALA A 151 -0.32 -10.20 -12.02
CA ALA A 151 -1.73 -10.36 -12.41
C ALA A 151 -1.99 -9.89 -13.85
N HIS A 152 -1.40 -8.76 -14.24
CA HIS A 152 -1.46 -8.26 -15.62
C HIS A 152 -0.83 -9.26 -16.61
N LEU A 153 0.36 -9.78 -16.31
CA LEU A 153 0.99 -10.81 -17.14
C LEU A 153 0.16 -12.09 -17.21
N THR A 154 -0.41 -12.56 -16.10
CA THR A 154 -1.28 -13.74 -16.07
C THR A 154 -2.50 -13.56 -16.95
N ARG A 155 -3.16 -12.40 -16.89
CA ARG A 155 -4.30 -12.10 -17.78
C ARG A 155 -3.88 -12.12 -19.24
N GLN A 156 -2.77 -11.48 -19.57
CA GLN A 156 -2.25 -11.43 -20.94
C GLN A 156 -1.87 -12.82 -21.44
N ASP A 157 -1.30 -13.68 -20.58
CA ASP A 157 -0.98 -15.08 -20.91
C ASP A 157 -2.22 -15.90 -21.30
N LEU A 158 -3.27 -15.81 -20.49
CA LEU A 158 -4.53 -16.53 -20.71
C LEU A 158 -5.33 -16.02 -21.92
N THR A 159 -4.93 -14.87 -22.46
CA THR A 159 -5.54 -14.22 -23.64
C THR A 159 -4.63 -14.22 -24.86
N GLY A 160 -3.48 -14.90 -24.81
CA GLY A 160 -2.55 -14.95 -25.93
C GLY A 160 -1.90 -13.60 -26.26
N GLY A 161 -1.72 -12.76 -25.24
CA GLY A 161 -1.11 -11.43 -25.36
C GLY A 161 -2.06 -10.32 -25.77
N GLN A 162 -3.36 -10.60 -25.87
CA GLN A 162 -4.34 -9.57 -26.19
C GLN A 162 -4.56 -8.64 -25.00
N ASP A 163 -4.26 -7.36 -25.20
CA ASP A 163 -4.69 -6.33 -24.28
C ASP A 163 -6.00 -5.71 -24.77
N THR A 164 -7.12 -6.38 -24.49
CA THR A 164 -8.48 -5.94 -24.86
C THR A 164 -9.43 -5.78 -23.68
N ALA A 165 -8.97 -6.04 -22.45
CA ALA A 165 -9.81 -5.85 -21.27
C ALA A 165 -10.03 -4.35 -20.94
N PRO A 166 -11.24 -3.90 -20.57
CA PRO A 166 -11.49 -2.55 -20.06
C PRO A 166 -10.56 -2.21 -18.89
N ARG A 167 -10.17 -0.95 -18.76
CA ARG A 167 -9.14 -0.54 -17.78
C ARG A 167 -9.60 -0.77 -16.35
N TRP A 168 -10.85 -0.46 -16.02
CA TRP A 168 -11.42 -0.74 -14.71
C TRP A 168 -11.37 -2.23 -14.34
N PHE A 169 -11.53 -3.12 -15.32
CA PHE A 169 -11.47 -4.57 -15.11
C PHE A 169 -10.02 -5.03 -14.95
N ALA A 170 -9.12 -4.60 -15.86
CA ALA A 170 -7.73 -5.02 -15.84
C ALA A 170 -7.01 -4.54 -14.56
N GLU A 171 -7.08 -3.24 -14.26
CA GLU A 171 -6.44 -2.67 -13.07
C GLU A 171 -7.13 -3.11 -11.78
N GLY A 172 -8.46 -3.09 -11.76
CA GLY A 172 -9.24 -3.53 -10.60
C GLY A 172 -8.96 -5.00 -10.24
N ALA A 173 -8.92 -5.89 -11.24
CA ALA A 173 -8.58 -7.29 -11.03
C ALA A 173 -7.14 -7.49 -10.54
N ALA A 174 -6.19 -6.73 -11.10
CA ALA A 174 -4.79 -6.81 -10.68
C ALA A 174 -4.62 -6.42 -9.21
N GLN A 175 -5.27 -5.35 -8.77
CA GLN A 175 -5.24 -4.91 -7.38
C GLN A 175 -6.00 -5.83 -6.42
N TYR A 176 -7.13 -6.38 -6.87
CA TYR A 176 -7.89 -7.39 -6.13
C TYR A 176 -7.05 -8.64 -5.86
N LEU A 177 -6.41 -9.19 -6.90
CA LEU A 177 -5.54 -10.36 -6.79
C LEU A 177 -4.32 -10.07 -5.91
N ALA A 178 -3.70 -8.89 -6.04
CA ALA A 178 -2.61 -8.47 -5.18
C ALA A 178 -3.05 -8.41 -3.71
N THR A 179 -4.19 -7.78 -3.41
CA THR A 179 -4.72 -7.70 -2.04
C THR A 179 -4.94 -9.09 -1.44
N ARG A 180 -5.52 -10.02 -2.20
CA ARG A 180 -5.73 -11.40 -1.73
C ARG A 180 -4.44 -12.18 -1.53
N ALA A 181 -3.47 -12.03 -2.42
CA ALA A 181 -2.16 -12.66 -2.26
C ALA A 181 -1.44 -12.16 -1.00
N LEU A 182 -1.43 -10.84 -0.78
CA LEU A 182 -0.86 -10.24 0.43
C LEU A 182 -1.61 -10.68 1.70
N ALA A 183 -2.94 -10.76 1.66
CA ALA A 183 -3.74 -11.26 2.77
C ALA A 183 -3.44 -12.73 3.11
N ALA A 184 -3.26 -13.60 2.10
CA ALA A 184 -2.85 -14.99 2.30
C ALA A 184 -1.47 -15.12 2.96
N ARG A 185 -0.64 -14.08 2.86
CA ARG A 185 0.66 -13.97 3.53
C ARG A 185 0.60 -13.28 4.89
N GLY A 186 -0.56 -12.74 5.29
CA GLY A 186 -0.73 -11.96 6.52
C GLY A 186 -0.06 -10.59 6.50
N THR A 187 0.32 -10.07 5.33
CA THR A 187 0.92 -8.73 5.18
C THR A 187 -0.12 -7.63 4.96
N ASP A 188 -1.35 -8.01 4.62
CA ASP A 188 -2.53 -7.15 4.57
C ASP A 188 -3.77 -7.90 5.12
N GLY A 189 -4.91 -7.22 5.23
CA GLY A 189 -6.22 -7.82 5.48
C GLY A 189 -7.07 -7.99 4.22
N LEU A 190 -8.31 -8.43 4.40
CA LEU A 190 -9.36 -8.45 3.37
C LEU A 190 -10.50 -7.52 3.78
N GLY A 191 -11.25 -7.00 2.81
CA GLY A 191 -12.36 -6.11 3.09
C GLY A 191 -11.94 -4.91 3.95
N ASP A 192 -12.68 -4.64 5.04
CA ASP A 192 -12.44 -3.48 5.90
C ASP A 192 -11.15 -3.57 6.73
N GLU A 193 -10.57 -4.77 6.81
CA GLU A 193 -9.30 -5.03 7.48
C GLU A 193 -8.08 -4.77 6.56
N SER A 194 -8.30 -4.58 5.25
CA SER A 194 -7.24 -4.20 4.31
C SER A 194 -6.90 -2.73 4.45
N ILE A 195 -5.63 -2.44 4.70
CA ILE A 195 -5.11 -1.06 4.84
C ILE A 195 -5.24 -0.33 3.50
N TRP A 196 -4.85 -1.00 2.42
CA TRP A 196 -4.81 -0.41 1.11
C TRP A 196 -6.21 -0.17 0.55
N LEU A 197 -7.09 -1.18 0.59
CA LEU A 197 -8.46 -1.03 0.12
C LEU A 197 -9.19 0.03 0.94
N GLY A 198 -8.98 0.05 2.27
CA GLY A 198 -9.51 1.10 3.13
C GLY A 198 -9.13 2.50 2.67
N THR A 199 -7.85 2.71 2.37
CA THR A 199 -7.34 3.97 1.81
C THR A 199 -8.02 4.32 0.48
N GLN A 200 -8.18 3.35 -0.44
CA GLN A 200 -8.88 3.60 -1.72
C GLN A 200 -10.35 3.98 -1.49
N VAL A 201 -11.04 3.31 -0.55
CA VAL A 201 -12.43 3.63 -0.17
C VAL A 201 -12.54 5.08 0.35
N PHE A 202 -11.58 5.55 1.16
CA PHE A 202 -11.55 6.95 1.61
C PHE A 202 -11.34 7.94 0.45
N VAL A 203 -10.47 7.62 -0.51
CA VAL A 203 -10.29 8.44 -1.72
C VAL A 203 -11.60 8.54 -2.52
N VAL A 204 -12.27 7.42 -2.78
CA VAL A 204 -13.53 7.41 -3.55
C VAL A 204 -14.65 8.13 -2.80
N ARG A 205 -14.76 7.96 -1.47
CA ARG A 205 -15.71 8.73 -0.65
C ARG A 205 -15.47 10.23 -0.71
N ARG A 206 -14.20 10.66 -0.77
CA ARG A 206 -13.86 12.08 -0.94
C ARG A 206 -14.31 12.58 -2.32
N LEU A 207 -14.16 11.79 -3.39
CA LEU A 207 -14.70 12.15 -4.70
C LEU A 207 -16.22 12.37 -4.66
N ILE A 208 -16.96 11.54 -3.91
CA ILE A 208 -18.42 11.72 -3.71
C ILE A 208 -18.68 13.04 -2.97
N ALA A 209 -18.01 13.26 -1.84
CA ALA A 209 -18.19 14.46 -1.03
C ALA A 209 -17.88 15.75 -1.79
N ASP A 210 -16.89 15.71 -2.67
CA ASP A 210 -16.47 16.84 -3.51
C ASP A 210 -17.33 17.00 -4.78
N GLY A 211 -18.30 16.10 -5.04
CA GLY A 211 -19.11 16.10 -6.26
C GLY A 211 -18.31 15.81 -7.54
N ARG A 212 -17.19 15.09 -7.41
CA ARG A 212 -16.22 14.77 -8.48
C ARG A 212 -16.23 13.31 -8.91
N LEU A 213 -17.02 12.45 -8.26
CA LEU A 213 -17.14 11.05 -8.68
C LEU A 213 -17.91 10.99 -10.02
N PRO A 214 -17.35 10.42 -11.09
CA PRO A 214 -18.06 10.19 -12.33
C PRO A 214 -19.23 9.23 -12.12
N VAL A 215 -20.27 9.37 -12.95
CA VAL A 215 -21.37 8.38 -12.98
C VAL A 215 -20.84 7.02 -13.41
N LEU A 216 -21.48 5.94 -12.97
CA LEU A 216 -20.91 4.61 -13.15
C LEU A 216 -20.82 4.21 -14.64
N GLU A 217 -21.72 4.72 -15.47
CA GLU A 217 -21.68 4.54 -16.93
C GLU A 217 -20.35 5.03 -17.53
N ASP A 218 -19.90 6.23 -17.13
CA ASP A 218 -18.63 6.81 -17.59
C ASP A 218 -17.43 5.98 -17.13
N VAL A 219 -17.48 5.45 -15.90
CA VAL A 219 -16.41 4.57 -15.37
C VAL A 219 -16.33 3.28 -16.17
N LEU A 220 -17.47 2.65 -16.43
CA LEU A 220 -17.54 1.39 -17.17
C LEU A 220 -17.16 1.55 -18.65
N ALA A 221 -17.37 2.75 -19.21
CA ALA A 221 -16.96 3.15 -20.54
C ALA A 221 -15.52 3.72 -20.62
N ASP A 222 -14.73 3.64 -19.54
CA ASP A 222 -13.38 4.21 -19.42
C ASP A 222 -13.30 5.71 -19.81
N SER A 223 -14.39 6.46 -19.57
CA SER A 223 -14.58 7.88 -19.94
C SER A 223 -14.46 8.81 -18.72
N LEU A 224 -13.31 8.79 -18.06
CA LEU A 224 -13.12 9.38 -16.72
C LEU A 224 -12.73 10.87 -16.67
N GLY A 225 -12.65 11.54 -17.82
CA GLY A 225 -12.35 12.98 -17.90
C GLY A 225 -11.01 13.37 -17.28
N GLU A 226 -11.00 14.42 -16.44
CA GLU A 226 -9.81 15.02 -15.82
C GLU A 226 -9.49 14.45 -14.42
N LEU A 227 -9.93 13.24 -14.10
CA LEU A 227 -9.53 12.60 -12.84
C LEU A 227 -8.02 12.34 -12.83
N GLU A 228 -7.38 12.62 -11.68
CA GLU A 228 -5.99 12.26 -11.45
C GLU A 228 -5.82 10.74 -11.46
N GLU A 229 -4.70 10.26 -12.00
CA GLU A 229 -4.41 8.83 -12.18
C GLU A 229 -4.57 8.02 -10.88
N SER A 230 -4.12 8.56 -9.74
CA SER A 230 -4.26 7.90 -8.44
C SER A 230 -5.73 7.74 -8.01
N ALA A 231 -6.60 8.69 -8.36
CA ALA A 231 -8.03 8.62 -8.09
C ALA A 231 -8.71 7.62 -9.03
N VAL A 232 -8.26 7.53 -10.29
CA VAL A 232 -8.70 6.51 -11.25
C VAL A 232 -8.36 5.11 -10.76
N GLU A 233 -7.11 4.88 -10.34
CA GLU A 233 -6.67 3.61 -9.75
C GLU A 233 -7.50 3.22 -8.51
N SER A 234 -7.74 4.19 -7.61
CA SER A 234 -8.59 4.00 -6.43
C SER A 234 -10.00 3.57 -6.80
N LEU A 235 -10.59 4.24 -7.78
CA LEU A 235 -11.95 3.97 -8.24
C LEU A 235 -12.07 2.58 -8.85
N HIS A 236 -11.14 2.20 -9.74
CA HIS A 236 -11.13 0.88 -10.37
C HIS A 236 -10.99 -0.25 -9.35
N ALA A 237 -10.09 -0.08 -8.38
CA ALA A 237 -9.89 -1.04 -7.31
C ALA A 237 -11.16 -1.26 -6.47
N VAL A 238 -11.78 -0.17 -6.03
CA VAL A 238 -12.95 -0.20 -5.16
C VAL A 238 -14.18 -0.70 -5.91
N LEU A 239 -14.35 -0.29 -7.17
CA LEU A 239 -15.41 -0.81 -8.04
C LEU A 239 -15.26 -2.32 -8.24
N PHE A 240 -14.06 -2.80 -8.56
CA PHE A 240 -13.84 -4.23 -8.79
C PHE A 240 -14.08 -5.06 -7.52
N GLU A 241 -13.63 -4.59 -6.36
CA GLU A 241 -13.94 -5.23 -5.07
C GLU A 241 -15.46 -5.34 -4.85
N PHE A 242 -16.19 -4.24 -5.07
CA PHE A 242 -17.65 -4.22 -4.95
C PHE A 242 -18.31 -5.26 -5.87
N LEU A 243 -17.89 -5.34 -7.13
CA LEU A 243 -18.42 -6.32 -8.09
C LEU A 243 -18.12 -7.75 -7.64
N MET A 244 -16.93 -8.01 -7.12
CA MET A 244 -16.54 -9.33 -6.60
C MET A 244 -17.34 -9.72 -5.35
N GLU A 245 -17.57 -8.81 -4.41
CA GLU A 245 -18.33 -9.11 -3.19
C GLU A 245 -19.83 -9.33 -3.47
N ASN A 246 -20.41 -8.54 -4.37
CA ASN A 246 -21.88 -8.47 -4.51
C ASN A 246 -22.42 -9.23 -5.71
N LEU A 247 -21.62 -9.39 -6.77
CA LEU A 247 -22.12 -9.95 -8.04
C LEU A 247 -21.46 -11.26 -8.43
N ALA A 248 -20.33 -11.63 -7.83
CA ALA A 248 -19.74 -12.96 -8.05
C ALA A 248 -20.66 -14.11 -7.57
N THR A 249 -21.60 -13.80 -6.67
CA THR A 249 -22.64 -14.73 -6.19
C THR A 249 -23.66 -15.11 -7.28
N ARG A 250 -23.69 -14.39 -8.43
CA ARG A 250 -24.52 -14.73 -9.60
C ARG A 250 -24.02 -15.94 -10.40
N GLY A 251 -22.97 -16.63 -9.92
CA GLY A 251 -22.54 -17.94 -10.43
C GLY A 251 -22.13 -17.91 -11.91
N GLU A 252 -22.83 -18.70 -12.73
CA GLU A 252 -22.50 -18.86 -14.16
C GLU A 252 -22.57 -17.54 -14.94
N ALA A 253 -23.54 -16.67 -14.65
CA ALA A 253 -23.69 -15.38 -15.33
C ALA A 253 -22.46 -14.48 -15.11
N TRP A 254 -21.86 -14.50 -13.92
CA TRP A 254 -20.61 -13.79 -13.66
C TRP A 254 -19.43 -14.44 -14.40
N GLY A 255 -19.39 -15.77 -14.51
CA GLY A 255 -18.41 -16.47 -15.34
C GLY A 255 -18.45 -16.05 -16.80
N GLN A 256 -19.65 -15.95 -17.38
CA GLN A 256 -19.84 -15.53 -18.77
C GLN A 256 -19.43 -14.07 -18.99
N LEU A 257 -19.80 -13.15 -18.08
CA LEU A 257 -19.38 -11.76 -18.17
C LEU A 257 -17.86 -11.63 -18.06
N ARG A 258 -17.20 -12.30 -17.10
CA ARG A 258 -15.74 -12.28 -16.99
C ARG A 258 -15.05 -12.79 -18.24
N ALA A 259 -15.52 -13.90 -18.82
CA ALA A 259 -14.96 -14.41 -20.06
C ALA A 259 -15.09 -13.41 -21.22
N ARG A 260 -16.22 -12.69 -21.29
CA ARG A 260 -16.41 -11.56 -22.23
C ARG A 260 -15.46 -10.41 -21.91
N LEU A 261 -15.37 -9.94 -20.67
CA LEU A 261 -14.48 -8.83 -20.28
C LEU A 261 -12.99 -9.12 -20.53
N THR A 262 -12.59 -10.37 -20.38
CA THR A 262 -11.20 -10.82 -20.61
C THR A 262 -10.80 -10.74 -22.09
N ARG A 263 -11.75 -10.89 -23.05
CA ARG A 263 -11.46 -10.96 -24.49
C ARG A 263 -12.32 -10.05 -25.39
N GLY A 264 -13.14 -9.20 -24.79
CA GLY A 264 -14.28 -8.56 -25.44
C GLY A 264 -14.11 -7.06 -25.66
N PRO A 265 -15.21 -6.35 -25.92
CA PRO A 265 -15.18 -4.93 -26.27
C PRO A 265 -14.73 -4.04 -25.09
N ARG A 266 -14.11 -2.91 -25.42
CA ARG A 266 -13.69 -1.86 -24.48
C ARG A 266 -14.58 -0.62 -24.60
N GLY A 267 -14.57 0.20 -23.56
CA GLY A 267 -15.19 1.52 -23.59
C GLY A 267 -16.70 1.47 -23.85
N PRO A 268 -17.26 2.41 -24.64
CA PRO A 268 -18.71 2.51 -24.84
C PRO A 268 -19.37 1.25 -25.43
N GLU A 269 -18.64 0.45 -26.20
CA GLU A 269 -19.13 -0.81 -26.78
C GLU A 269 -19.44 -1.89 -25.74
N LEU A 270 -18.93 -1.72 -24.51
CA LEU A 270 -19.19 -2.61 -23.39
C LEU A 270 -20.56 -2.37 -22.75
N LEU A 271 -21.09 -1.14 -22.82
CA LEU A 271 -22.31 -0.75 -22.10
C LEU A 271 -23.52 -1.63 -22.45
N PRO A 272 -23.81 -1.96 -23.73
CA PRO A 272 -24.92 -2.86 -24.06
C PRO A 272 -24.76 -4.26 -23.47
N VAL A 273 -23.52 -4.76 -23.38
CA VAL A 273 -23.20 -6.07 -22.77
C VAL A 273 -23.46 -6.04 -21.26
N LEU A 274 -23.13 -4.94 -20.61
CA LEU A 274 -23.38 -4.76 -19.18
C LEU A 274 -24.86 -4.56 -18.88
N GLU A 275 -25.58 -3.79 -19.69
CA GLU A 275 -27.04 -3.60 -19.57
C GLU A 275 -27.80 -4.93 -19.73
N GLU A 276 -27.43 -5.74 -20.75
CA GLU A 276 -27.97 -7.09 -20.93
C GLU A 276 -27.73 -7.95 -19.68
N TRP A 277 -26.54 -7.88 -19.10
CA TRP A 277 -26.15 -8.70 -17.96
C TRP A 277 -26.75 -8.24 -16.62
N LEU A 278 -26.90 -6.93 -16.42
CA LEU A 278 -27.46 -6.36 -15.20
C LEU A 278 -28.96 -6.62 -15.10
N GLY A 279 -29.67 -6.64 -16.25
CA GLY A 279 -31.10 -6.89 -16.32
C GLY A 279 -31.92 -5.76 -15.72
N ASP A 280 -33.00 -6.10 -15.01
CA ASP A 280 -33.89 -5.11 -14.41
C ASP A 280 -33.16 -4.22 -13.41
N GLY A 281 -33.05 -2.93 -13.75
CA GLY A 281 -32.33 -1.91 -12.96
C GLY A 281 -31.10 -1.34 -13.66
N GLY A 282 -30.52 -2.07 -14.62
CA GLY A 282 -29.41 -1.61 -15.47
C GLY A 282 -28.21 -1.04 -14.70
N ILE A 283 -27.44 -0.17 -15.35
CA ILE A 283 -26.28 0.50 -14.73
C ILE A 283 -26.71 1.44 -13.59
N GLY A 284 -27.84 2.14 -13.71
CA GLY A 284 -28.32 3.05 -12.67
C GLY A 284 -28.64 2.36 -11.34
N GLY A 285 -29.19 1.15 -11.37
CA GLY A 285 -29.40 0.31 -10.19
C GLY A 285 -28.09 -0.16 -9.56
N LEU A 286 -27.10 -0.49 -10.40
CA LEU A 286 -25.75 -0.84 -9.96
C LEU A 286 -25.07 0.33 -9.24
N GLU A 287 -25.19 1.55 -9.78
CA GLU A 287 -24.64 2.77 -9.19
C GLU A 287 -25.23 3.05 -7.80
N ALA A 288 -26.56 2.99 -7.67
CA ALA A 288 -27.22 3.18 -6.37
C ALA A 288 -26.76 2.14 -5.33
N HIS A 289 -26.52 0.90 -5.76
CA HIS A 289 -25.99 -0.15 -4.90
C HIS A 289 -24.51 0.10 -4.53
N PHE A 290 -23.69 0.52 -5.49
CA PHE A 290 -22.29 0.86 -5.26
C PHE A 290 -22.14 2.00 -4.23
N HIS A 291 -22.94 3.06 -4.37
CA HIS A 291 -22.95 4.15 -3.39
C HIS A 291 -23.37 3.69 -2.00
N ARG A 292 -24.39 2.84 -1.89
CA ARG A 292 -24.79 2.27 -0.59
C ARG A 292 -23.68 1.43 0.03
N TRP A 293 -23.12 0.49 -0.75
CA TRP A 293 -22.03 -0.36 -0.31
C TRP A 293 -20.83 0.48 0.17
N LEU A 294 -20.47 1.52 -0.58
CA LEU A 294 -19.43 2.48 -0.19
C LEU A 294 -19.73 3.16 1.14
N GLN A 295 -20.98 3.51 1.43
CA GLN A 295 -21.36 4.13 2.70
C GLN A 295 -21.39 3.13 3.86
N GLU A 296 -21.55 1.84 3.59
CA GLU A 296 -21.60 0.79 4.62
C GLU A 296 -20.20 0.32 5.05
N ARG A 297 -19.17 0.48 4.21
CA ARG A 297 -17.78 0.12 4.55
C ARG A 297 -17.31 0.78 5.85
N ARG A 298 -16.55 0.07 6.68
CA ARG A 298 -15.93 0.62 7.90
C ARG A 298 -14.44 0.26 7.92
N PRO A 299 -13.63 0.75 6.96
CA PRO A 299 -12.22 0.38 6.93
C PRO A 299 -11.52 0.83 8.20
N VAL A 300 -10.62 0.01 8.74
CA VAL A 300 -9.99 0.29 10.05
C VAL A 300 -9.03 1.48 9.99
N TRP A 301 -8.33 1.63 8.86
CA TRP A 301 -7.27 2.63 8.68
C TRP A 301 -7.53 3.50 7.44
N ASP A 302 -7.29 4.81 7.60
CA ASP A 302 -7.11 5.79 6.54
C ASP A 302 -5.62 6.17 6.46
N ASP A 303 -4.87 5.49 5.60
CA ASP A 303 -3.42 5.69 5.45
C ASP A 303 -3.13 6.78 4.41
N VAL A 304 -3.20 8.03 4.87
CA VAL A 304 -3.13 9.25 4.04
C VAL A 304 -1.83 9.32 3.22
N GLN A 305 -0.74 8.76 3.75
CA GLN A 305 0.51 8.57 3.02
C GLN A 305 0.90 7.10 3.09
N PRO A 306 0.59 6.30 2.05
CA PRO A 306 0.75 4.84 2.06
C PRO A 306 2.11 4.39 2.58
N ALA A 307 2.09 3.84 3.78
CA ALA A 307 3.28 3.47 4.54
C ALA A 307 2.98 2.45 5.64
N LEU A 308 1.72 2.32 6.08
CA LEU A 308 1.29 1.36 7.07
C LEU A 308 1.19 -0.04 6.46
N GLN A 309 1.71 -1.04 7.18
CA GLN A 309 1.57 -2.44 6.83
C GLN A 309 1.39 -3.32 8.06
N ARG A 310 0.82 -4.52 7.88
CA ARG A 310 0.78 -5.52 8.95
C ARG A 310 2.17 -6.08 9.20
N HIS A 311 2.44 -6.38 10.46
CA HIS A 311 3.68 -6.98 10.92
C HIS A 311 3.34 -8.05 11.97
N PRO A 312 4.12 -9.14 12.12
CA PRO A 312 3.79 -10.18 13.11
C PRO A 312 3.76 -9.70 14.57
N GLU A 313 4.47 -8.61 14.86
CA GLU A 313 4.43 -7.97 16.18
C GLU A 313 3.36 -6.86 16.28
N GLY A 314 2.62 -6.56 15.21
CA GLY A 314 1.60 -5.50 15.19
C GLY A 314 1.52 -4.79 13.83
N TRP A 315 1.93 -3.53 13.79
CA TRP A 315 1.95 -2.69 12.60
C TRP A 315 3.34 -2.14 12.34
N ALA A 316 3.61 -1.80 11.08
CA ALA A 316 4.85 -1.15 10.69
C ALA A 316 4.57 0.04 9.79
N GLN A 317 5.34 1.12 9.93
CA GLN A 317 5.28 2.30 9.08
C GLN A 317 6.67 2.60 8.50
N ALA A 318 6.70 2.74 7.17
CA ALA A 318 7.88 3.11 6.40
C ALA A 318 7.50 4.22 5.40
N PRO A 319 7.76 5.49 5.70
CA PRO A 319 7.31 6.58 4.84
C PRO A 319 8.10 6.67 3.52
N LEU A 320 7.40 6.97 2.42
CA LEU A 320 7.99 7.05 1.08
C LEU A 320 8.54 8.44 0.70
N GLN A 321 7.69 9.46 0.72
CA GLN A 321 8.01 10.79 0.20
C GLN A 321 7.80 11.92 1.23
N GLY A 322 6.98 11.69 2.26
CA GLY A 322 6.71 12.59 3.38
C GLY A 322 6.55 11.83 4.71
N ASN A 323 5.91 12.45 5.69
CA ASN A 323 5.59 11.80 6.97
C ASN A 323 4.41 10.85 6.82
N ALA A 324 4.59 9.59 7.19
CA ALA A 324 3.49 8.63 7.21
C ALA A 324 2.47 9.00 8.29
N ILE A 325 1.19 8.95 7.96
CA ILE A 325 0.09 9.15 8.89
C ILE A 325 -1.00 8.15 8.54
N ALA A 326 -1.38 7.31 9.50
CA ALA A 326 -2.49 6.39 9.37
C ALA A 326 -3.52 6.68 10.45
N TRP A 327 -4.66 7.27 10.06
CA TRP A 327 -5.76 7.57 10.96
C TRP A 327 -6.57 6.31 11.24
N ARG A 328 -6.94 6.12 12.51
CA ARG A 328 -7.90 5.10 12.91
C ARG A 328 -9.30 5.60 12.63
N SER A 329 -10.12 4.74 12.04
CA SER A 329 -11.52 5.06 11.72
C SER A 329 -12.47 4.86 12.88
N GLU A 330 -12.03 4.24 13.97
CA GLU A 330 -12.85 4.09 15.18
C GLU A 330 -13.13 5.45 15.82
N SER A 331 -14.36 5.65 16.29
CA SER A 331 -14.73 6.87 17.01
C SER A 331 -13.96 6.97 18.31
N VAL A 332 -13.46 8.17 18.61
CA VAL A 332 -12.83 8.46 19.90
C VAL A 332 -13.94 8.65 20.94
N PRO A 333 -13.82 8.02 22.13
CA PRO A 333 -14.77 8.24 23.21
C PRO A 333 -14.79 9.72 23.65
N GLU A 334 -15.91 10.16 24.22
CA GLU A 334 -15.92 11.45 24.91
C GLU A 334 -14.89 11.45 26.06
N PRO A 335 -14.18 12.57 26.30
CA PRO A 335 -13.33 12.71 27.48
C PRO A 335 -14.10 12.40 28.78
N PRO A 336 -13.47 11.72 29.77
CA PRO A 336 -12.06 11.36 29.81
C PRO A 336 -11.73 10.04 29.09
N TYR A 337 -10.64 10.03 28.33
CA TYR A 337 -10.15 8.84 27.62
C TYR A 337 -8.63 8.77 27.59
N ARG A 338 -8.11 7.60 27.23
CA ARG A 338 -6.68 7.41 26.95
C ARG A 338 -6.43 6.69 25.63
N ILE A 339 -5.35 7.07 24.96
CA ILE A 339 -4.74 6.36 23.84
C ILE A 339 -3.43 5.77 24.35
N ARG A 340 -3.21 4.47 24.16
CA ARG A 340 -1.98 3.81 24.60
C ARG A 340 -1.51 2.77 23.61
N GLY A 341 -0.25 2.41 23.74
CA GLY A 341 0.35 1.30 23.02
C GLY A 341 1.84 1.26 23.25
N GLU A 342 2.52 0.53 22.38
CA GLU A 342 3.96 0.43 22.38
C GLU A 342 4.51 0.68 20.99
N PHE A 343 5.71 1.24 20.93
CA PHE A 343 6.40 1.47 19.66
C PHE A 343 7.90 1.18 19.79
N ARG A 344 8.52 0.89 18.66
CA ARG A 344 9.98 1.00 18.48
C ARG A 344 10.24 1.71 17.16
N ALA A 345 11.20 2.62 17.14
CA ALA A 345 11.62 3.35 15.95
C ALA A 345 13.09 3.11 15.63
N PHE A 346 13.36 2.95 14.33
CA PHE A 346 14.68 2.75 13.77
C PHE A 346 15.09 3.98 12.99
N LEU A 347 16.27 4.50 13.33
CA LEU A 347 16.91 5.60 12.61
C LEU A 347 17.34 5.13 11.22
N ASP A 348 16.93 5.86 10.17
CA ASP A 348 17.61 5.80 8.89
C ASP A 348 18.94 6.57 8.99
N PRO A 349 20.10 5.97 8.65
CA PRO A 349 21.40 6.62 8.71
C PRO A 349 21.52 7.92 7.90
N ARG A 350 20.57 8.18 6.98
CA ARG A 350 20.49 9.43 6.19
C ARG A 350 19.87 10.60 6.97
N THR A 351 19.35 10.34 8.16
CA THR A 351 18.75 11.33 9.05
C THR A 351 19.50 11.38 10.38
N SER A 352 19.43 12.51 11.07
CA SER A 352 20.05 12.65 12.39
C SER A 352 19.14 12.16 13.52
N THR A 353 17.82 12.06 13.29
CA THR A 353 16.84 11.77 14.35
C THR A 353 15.77 10.79 13.90
N ALA A 354 15.51 9.78 14.72
CA ALA A 354 14.37 8.89 14.54
C ALA A 354 13.16 9.51 15.24
N GLN A 355 12.00 9.51 14.58
CA GLN A 355 10.80 10.11 15.13
C GLN A 355 9.55 9.27 14.87
N ALA A 356 8.86 8.96 15.97
CA ALA A 356 7.52 8.40 15.98
C ALA A 356 6.51 9.49 16.39
N ASN A 357 5.30 9.43 15.84
CA ASN A 357 4.26 10.43 16.05
C ASN A 357 2.96 9.77 16.50
N ILE A 358 2.30 10.37 17.48
CA ILE A 358 0.92 10.06 17.85
C ILE A 358 0.11 11.32 17.58
N LEU A 359 -0.96 11.21 16.80
CA LEU A 359 -1.84 12.32 16.48
C LEU A 359 -3.21 12.10 17.13
N PHE A 360 -3.83 13.16 17.62
CA PHE A 360 -5.09 13.09 18.35
C PHE A 360 -5.83 14.44 18.32
N GLY A 361 -7.12 14.42 18.67
CA GLY A 361 -7.96 15.62 18.66
C GLY A 361 -8.15 16.21 17.26
N ARG A 362 -8.40 15.35 16.26
CA ARG A 362 -8.56 15.78 14.86
C ARG A 362 -9.90 16.47 14.62
N LEU A 363 -9.88 17.76 14.31
CA LEU A 363 -11.03 18.52 13.84
C LEU A 363 -10.86 18.89 12.37
N GLY A 364 -11.57 18.20 11.47
CA GLY A 364 -11.35 18.32 10.03
C GLY A 364 -9.94 17.89 9.63
N LYS A 365 -9.05 18.86 9.38
CA LYS A 365 -7.64 18.64 9.03
C LYS A 365 -6.64 19.20 10.06
N ASP A 366 -7.14 19.84 11.11
CA ASP A 366 -6.35 20.32 12.24
C ASP A 366 -6.23 19.19 13.27
N PHE A 367 -5.10 19.11 13.97
CA PHE A 367 -4.84 18.06 14.97
C PHE A 367 -3.69 18.41 15.90
N LEU A 368 -3.60 17.73 17.05
CA LEU A 368 -2.41 17.72 17.88
C LEU A 368 -1.49 16.56 17.49
N GLN A 369 -0.18 16.78 17.55
CA GLN A 369 0.84 15.77 17.28
C GLN A 369 1.85 15.71 18.42
N ALA A 370 1.93 14.57 19.09
CA ALA A 370 3.04 14.23 19.98
C ALA A 370 4.17 13.60 19.15
N SER A 371 5.26 14.34 18.95
CA SER A 371 6.48 13.90 18.29
C SER A 371 7.47 13.37 19.32
N ILE A 372 7.93 12.13 19.13
CA ILE A 372 8.85 11.44 20.04
C ILE A 372 10.18 11.24 19.32
N HIS A 373 11.20 11.98 19.75
CA HIS A 373 12.52 12.00 19.13
C HIS A 373 13.51 11.16 19.95
N SER A 374 14.40 10.42 19.29
CA SER A 374 15.42 9.64 19.99
C SER A 374 16.39 10.50 20.81
N ASP A 375 16.67 11.71 20.36
CA ASP A 375 17.66 12.62 20.95
C ASP A 375 17.04 13.86 21.61
N GLY A 376 15.85 14.28 21.16
CA GLY A 376 15.22 15.54 21.56
C GLY A 376 14.19 15.47 22.69
N GLY A 377 13.66 14.29 23.03
CA GLY A 377 12.56 14.17 23.98
C GLY A 377 11.19 14.00 23.33
N ILE A 378 10.15 14.46 24.06
CA ILE A 378 8.76 14.51 23.61
C ILE A 378 8.41 15.97 23.34
N SER A 379 7.76 16.25 22.22
CA SER A 379 7.21 17.57 21.90
C SER A 379 5.79 17.43 21.38
N VAL A 380 4.87 18.26 21.87
CA VAL A 380 3.49 18.35 21.40
C VAL A 380 3.35 19.60 20.54
N TRP A 381 2.79 19.40 19.36
CA TRP A 381 2.59 20.42 18.34
C TRP A 381 1.11 20.54 18.00
N ASP A 382 0.68 21.77 17.77
CA ASP A 382 -0.61 22.12 17.20
C ASP A 382 -0.45 22.34 15.70
N HIS A 383 -1.11 21.48 14.90
CA HIS A 383 -1.16 21.62 13.46
C HIS A 383 -2.43 22.35 13.02
N SER A 384 -2.23 23.50 12.36
CA SER A 384 -3.28 24.20 11.62
C SER A 384 -3.10 23.96 10.12
N HIS A 385 -4.06 23.30 9.49
CA HIS A 385 -4.07 23.08 8.05
C HIS A 385 -4.24 24.40 7.29
N GLU A 386 -5.08 25.32 7.77
CA GLU A 386 -5.28 26.61 7.11
C GLU A 386 -3.97 27.40 6.99
N LYS A 387 -3.21 27.46 8.08
CA LYS A 387 -1.91 28.13 8.12
C LYS A 387 -0.75 27.27 7.59
N ASN A 388 -0.99 25.97 7.39
CA ASN A 388 0.03 24.97 7.09
C ASN A 388 1.24 25.07 8.03
N SER A 389 0.97 25.17 9.33
CA SER A 389 1.99 25.45 10.36
C SER A 389 1.84 24.55 11.57
N PHE A 390 2.97 24.30 12.24
CA PHE A 390 3.04 23.62 13.53
C PHE A 390 3.48 24.62 14.60
N GLU A 391 2.67 24.79 15.64
CA GLU A 391 2.99 25.61 16.82
C GLU A 391 3.30 24.69 18.00
N MET A 392 4.45 24.88 18.67
CA MET A 392 4.80 24.04 19.81
C MET A 392 3.94 24.41 21.02
N VAL A 393 3.24 23.42 21.57
CA VAL A 393 2.40 23.58 22.76
C VAL A 393 3.18 23.25 24.02
N GLN A 394 3.95 22.16 23.98
CA GLN A 394 4.70 21.66 25.14
C GLN A 394 5.90 20.83 24.70
N SER A 395 6.98 20.81 25.48
CA SER A 395 8.10 19.89 25.26
C SER A 395 8.82 19.51 26.55
N LYS A 396 9.52 18.37 26.50
CA LYS A 396 10.42 17.90 27.55
C LYS A 396 11.52 17.04 26.95
N ALA A 397 12.76 17.38 27.25
CA ALA A 397 13.93 16.56 26.91
C ALA A 397 13.99 15.30 27.80
N TRP A 398 14.62 14.24 27.30
CA TRP A 398 14.84 13.03 28.09
C TRP A 398 15.75 13.31 29.30
N SER A 399 15.40 12.78 30.48
CA SER A 399 16.31 12.85 31.64
C SER A 399 17.52 11.94 31.49
N THR A 400 17.39 10.87 30.71
CA THR A 400 18.47 9.92 30.40
C THR A 400 18.51 9.64 28.89
N PRO A 401 19.69 9.36 28.29
CA PRO A 401 19.78 9.02 26.88
C PRO A 401 18.85 7.86 26.51
N PHE A 402 17.97 8.12 25.57
CA PHE A 402 16.86 7.23 25.23
C PHE A 402 17.06 6.63 23.85
N GLN A 403 16.97 5.30 23.72
CA GLN A 403 17.01 4.64 22.42
C GLN A 403 15.62 4.16 22.05
N LEU A 404 15.07 4.66 20.95
CA LEU A 404 13.77 4.22 20.44
C LEU A 404 13.80 2.78 19.86
N ARG A 405 14.93 2.07 19.93
CA ARG A 405 15.10 0.74 19.33
C ARG A 405 14.43 -0.37 20.13
N ASP A 406 14.35 -0.20 21.45
CA ASP A 406 13.60 -1.09 22.31
C ASP A 406 12.12 -0.70 22.33
N TRP A 407 11.25 -1.62 22.72
CA TRP A 407 9.82 -1.33 22.86
C TRP A 407 9.59 -0.31 23.97
N GLN A 408 8.91 0.77 23.61
CA GLN A 408 8.59 1.89 24.49
C GLN A 408 7.08 2.02 24.61
N SER A 409 6.58 1.97 25.83
CA SER A 409 5.17 2.27 26.09
C SER A 409 4.92 3.77 25.98
N PHE A 410 3.78 4.14 25.44
CA PHE A 410 3.28 5.51 25.42
C PHE A 410 1.84 5.57 25.93
N GLU A 411 1.45 6.72 26.46
CA GLU A 411 0.08 7.04 26.81
C GLU A 411 -0.22 8.51 26.55
N VAL A 412 -1.35 8.79 25.90
CA VAL A 412 -1.97 10.11 25.82
C VAL A 412 -3.26 10.06 26.63
N ARG A 413 -3.38 10.87 27.68
CA ARG A 413 -4.61 11.00 28.49
C ARG A 413 -5.25 12.35 28.24
N VAL A 414 -6.55 12.35 28.02
CA VAL A 414 -7.36 13.57 27.89
C VAL A 414 -8.33 13.60 29.06
N LEU A 415 -8.21 14.60 29.93
CA LEU A 415 -8.95 14.74 31.17
C LEU A 415 -9.61 16.13 31.20
N GLY A 416 -10.82 16.23 30.67
CA GLY A 416 -11.53 17.50 30.58
C GLY A 416 -10.78 18.49 29.68
N GLU A 417 -10.28 19.57 30.28
CA GLU A 417 -9.59 20.67 29.58
C GLU A 417 -8.06 20.54 29.52
N ASP A 418 -7.52 19.43 30.05
CA ASP A 418 -6.09 19.15 30.06
C ASP A 418 -5.74 17.84 29.34
N ALA A 419 -4.57 17.82 28.72
CA ALA A 419 -3.99 16.62 28.13
C ALA A 419 -2.61 16.32 28.71
N TYR A 420 -2.28 15.03 28.75
CA TYR A 420 -1.03 14.49 29.28
C TYR A 420 -0.45 13.52 28.27
N VAL A 421 0.86 13.60 28.05
CA VAL A 421 1.59 12.65 27.21
C VAL A 421 2.72 12.03 28.03
N SER A 422 2.80 10.71 28.04
CA SER A 422 3.90 9.96 28.63
C SER A 422 4.52 8.98 27.64
N VAL A 423 5.84 8.80 27.74
CA VAL A 423 6.63 7.83 26.97
C VAL A 423 7.72 7.27 27.89
N ALA A 424 7.86 5.95 27.96
CA ALA A 424 8.96 5.29 28.69
C ALA A 424 9.19 5.80 30.12
N ASN A 425 8.09 6.00 30.86
CA ASN A 425 8.03 6.55 32.23
C ASN A 425 8.36 8.04 32.36
N GLU A 426 8.64 8.74 31.26
CA GLU A 426 8.74 10.18 31.22
C GLU A 426 7.39 10.79 30.88
N GLN A 427 6.95 11.77 31.66
CA GLN A 427 5.70 12.50 31.41
C GLN A 427 6.00 13.97 31.10
N LEU A 428 5.31 14.51 30.09
CA LEU A 428 5.20 15.96 29.90
C LEU A 428 4.42 16.59 31.07
N PRO A 429 4.72 17.84 31.45
CA PRO A 429 3.76 18.61 32.24
C PRO A 429 2.43 18.73 31.47
N PRO A 430 1.28 18.73 32.17
CA PRO A 430 -0.01 18.92 31.51
C PRO A 430 -0.03 20.19 30.68
N PHE A 431 -0.81 20.17 29.61
CA PHE A 431 -1.05 21.34 28.78
C PHE A 431 -2.54 21.48 28.50
N SER A 432 -2.98 22.73 28.39
CA SER A 432 -4.38 23.06 28.18
C SER A 432 -4.79 22.80 26.73
N ILE A 433 -5.99 22.26 26.58
CA ILE A 433 -6.67 21.97 25.31
C ILE A 433 -8.01 22.72 25.23
N ILE A 434 -8.18 23.79 26.01
CA ILE A 434 -9.39 24.61 26.01
C ILE A 434 -9.72 25.08 24.59
N GLY A 435 -10.99 24.93 24.21
CA GLY A 435 -11.50 25.32 22.89
C GLY A 435 -11.20 24.31 21.77
N ARG A 436 -10.66 23.13 22.09
CA ARG A 436 -10.44 22.05 21.12
C ARG A 436 -11.44 20.92 21.29
N ASP A 437 -11.92 20.38 20.17
CA ASP A 437 -12.68 19.14 20.17
C ASP A 437 -11.73 17.94 20.21
N MET A 438 -11.77 17.21 21.32
CA MET A 438 -10.97 16.01 21.54
C MET A 438 -11.72 14.72 21.20
N GLY A 439 -13.00 14.79 20.80
CA GLY A 439 -13.75 13.64 20.27
C GLY A 439 -13.39 13.29 18.83
N GLY A 440 -12.51 14.07 18.19
CA GLY A 440 -11.96 13.82 16.87
C GLY A 440 -11.07 12.58 16.79
N GLY A 441 -10.75 12.14 15.58
CA GLY A 441 -9.94 10.93 15.33
C GLY A 441 -8.52 10.96 15.92
N TRP A 442 -7.88 9.79 15.95
CA TRP A 442 -6.49 9.60 16.35
C TRP A 442 -5.69 8.82 15.30
N ALA A 443 -4.36 8.97 15.29
CA ALA A 443 -3.48 8.32 14.33
C ALA A 443 -2.12 7.97 14.92
N VAL A 444 -1.44 7.07 14.21
CA VAL A 444 0.00 6.86 14.33
C VAL A 444 0.71 7.40 13.10
N GLY A 445 1.93 7.88 13.28
CA GLY A 445 2.74 8.37 12.18
C GLY A 445 4.23 8.21 12.38
N THR A 446 4.95 8.27 11.27
CA THR A 446 6.40 8.11 11.25
C THR A 446 7.01 9.22 10.42
N PHE A 447 8.04 9.86 10.94
CA PHE A 447 8.75 10.90 10.20
C PHE A 447 9.51 10.30 9.01
N LYS A 448 9.60 11.05 7.91
CA LYS A 448 10.36 10.62 6.73
C LYS A 448 11.81 10.29 7.10
N GLY A 449 12.26 9.08 6.75
CA GLY A 449 13.59 8.59 7.17
C GLY A 449 13.59 7.98 8.57
N SER A 450 12.43 7.64 9.10
CA SER A 450 12.28 6.72 10.22
C SER A 450 11.48 5.51 9.79
N VAL A 451 11.63 4.45 10.56
CA VAL A 451 10.79 3.26 10.46
C VAL A 451 10.25 2.98 11.84
N THR A 452 8.94 2.84 11.99
CA THR A 452 8.33 2.61 13.29
C THR A 452 7.52 1.32 13.26
N LEU A 453 7.68 0.50 14.29
CA LEU A 453 6.76 -0.58 14.58
C LEU A 453 5.86 -0.17 15.74
N TRP A 454 4.60 -0.56 15.66
CA TRP A 454 3.56 -0.26 16.63
C TRP A 454 2.88 -1.54 17.08
N ARG A 455 2.55 -1.65 18.36
CA ARG A 455 1.75 -2.77 18.89
C ARG A 455 0.89 -2.34 20.06
N ASP A 456 -0.05 -3.20 20.41
CA ASP A 456 -0.97 -3.01 21.55
C ASP A 456 -1.70 -1.65 21.54
N LEU A 457 -1.93 -1.12 20.34
CA LEU A 457 -2.61 0.15 20.11
C LEU A 457 -4.07 0.07 20.56
N LYS A 458 -4.47 0.94 21.49
CA LYS A 458 -5.82 0.97 22.07
C LYS A 458 -6.24 2.40 22.36
N ILE A 459 -7.52 2.67 22.16
CA ILE A 459 -8.22 3.81 22.74
C ILE A 459 -9.33 3.32 23.66
N GLU A 460 -9.44 3.88 24.86
CA GLU A 460 -10.44 3.45 25.84
C GLU A 460 -10.87 4.60 26.76
N PRO A 461 -12.15 4.62 27.20
CA PRO A 461 -12.59 5.54 28.24
C PRO A 461 -11.81 5.31 29.54
N ILE A 462 -11.53 6.38 30.27
CA ILE A 462 -10.99 6.28 31.63
C ILE A 462 -12.19 6.13 32.55
N ARG A 463 -12.33 4.95 33.17
CA ARG A 463 -13.32 4.69 34.21
C ARG A 463 -12.64 4.84 35.56
N ASP A 464 -13.24 5.65 36.42
CA ASP A 464 -12.84 5.80 37.82
C ASP A 464 -12.99 4.50 38.61
#